data_AF-A0A2E8RX08-F1
#
_entry.id   AF-A0A2E8RX08-F1
#
_cell.length_a   1.000
_cell.length_b   1.000
_cell.length_c   1.000
_cell.angle_alpha   90.00
_cell.angle_beta   90.00
_cell.angle_gamma   90.00
#
_symmetry.space_group_name_H-M   'P 1'
#
loop_
_entity.id
_entity.type
_entity.pdbx_description
1 polymer ?
#
loop_
_entity_poly.entity_id
_entity_poly.type
_entity_poly.pdbx_seq_one_letter_code
_entity_poly.pdbx_strand_id
1 'polypeptide(L)'
;MKYCHLYAWLIITSLSVWACDYQSPTHPIYGYETHDPACTDGRDNDNDGLVDCMDPDCIYTSHVCGEIVPNPPDFAEENTFALCHDQIDNDENGQFDCGDPKCRALPENCCTIENTDAACSDGIDNDQNGFIDCEDFSCSQSFFIKLWAFDASEREPLITACDEGTDKTCTDGKDNDADGESDCADSDCSGVTACIEDNCENGIDDNNDGRTDCADPTCASFAGCLGPEETLAACSDGIDNDGNGYTDCNDFSCSKSEDQAILDHCASLPTEDTLETCSDDIDNDGNGYTDCGDYSCSKSEDQAILDHCASLPSEDTLETCSDNVDNNNNGYVDCNDYSCSKSEDQAILDYCASQPKEDSVETCSDGIDNDGNGYADCGDWSCSQSNDLDVVRVCQESLGSTVNQANERCSDNEDNDNDGFVDCLDWDCSYNPIVTVCEDKICN
;
A
#
# COMPACT_ATOMS: atom_id res chain seq x y z
N MET A 1 37.19 -10.72 -14.18
CA MET A 1 38.19 -11.72 -14.70
C MET A 1 37.55 -13.09 -14.99
N LYS A 2 37.59 -13.58 -16.24
CA LYS A 2 37.69 -15.03 -16.56
C LYS A 2 38.83 -15.23 -17.57
N TYR A 3 39.81 -16.04 -17.22
CA TYR A 3 40.97 -16.38 -18.05
C TYR A 3 40.57 -17.19 -19.29
N CYS A 4 40.84 -16.67 -20.49
CA CYS A 4 40.73 -17.44 -21.73
C CYS A 4 42.09 -18.12 -22.03
N HIS A 5 42.31 -19.34 -21.55
CA HIS A 5 43.49 -20.12 -21.90
C HIS A 5 43.30 -20.79 -23.27
N LEU A 6 44.09 -20.36 -24.26
CA LEU A 6 44.26 -21.07 -25.53
C LEU A 6 44.84 -22.48 -25.27
N TYR A 7 44.03 -23.51 -25.50
CA TYR A 7 44.53 -24.80 -25.96
C TYR A 7 44.11 -24.98 -27.42
N ALA A 8 45.05 -24.66 -28.32
CA ALA A 8 45.01 -25.23 -29.65
C ALA A 8 45.15 -26.75 -29.51
N TRP A 9 44.25 -27.52 -30.14
CA TRP A 9 44.55 -28.62 -31.07
C TRP A 9 43.26 -29.39 -31.42
N LEU A 10 43.18 -29.77 -32.70
CA LEU A 10 42.27 -30.75 -33.33
C LEU A 10 40.83 -30.34 -33.68
N ILE A 11 40.75 -29.85 -34.93
CA ILE A 11 39.69 -30.02 -35.94
C ILE A 11 38.63 -31.07 -35.56
N ILE A 12 37.38 -30.65 -35.36
CA ILE A 12 36.15 -31.24 -35.91
C ILE A 12 35.09 -30.13 -35.93
N THR A 13 34.33 -30.10 -37.02
CA THR A 13 33.27 -29.15 -37.35
C THR A 13 32.08 -29.21 -36.39
N SER A 14 31.82 -28.11 -35.68
CA SER A 14 30.51 -27.77 -35.12
C SER A 14 30.43 -26.26 -34.94
N LEU A 15 29.38 -25.62 -35.47
CA LEU A 15 29.04 -24.24 -35.12
C LEU A 15 28.75 -24.20 -33.62
N SER A 16 29.70 -23.70 -32.83
CA SER A 16 29.46 -23.28 -31.45
C SER A 16 28.92 -21.86 -31.51
N VAL A 17 27.65 -21.68 -31.16
CA VAL A 17 27.08 -20.38 -30.77
C VAL A 17 27.80 -20.00 -29.48
N TRP A 18 28.48 -18.85 -29.49
CA TRP A 18 29.09 -18.28 -28.30
C TRP A 18 27.99 -17.48 -27.61
N ALA A 19 27.37 -18.06 -26.58
CA ALA A 19 26.60 -17.29 -25.62
C ALA A 19 27.61 -16.59 -24.70
N CYS A 20 27.57 -15.27 -24.67
CA CYS A 20 28.20 -14.49 -23.62
C CYS A 20 27.23 -14.52 -22.43
N ASP A 21 27.46 -15.38 -21.45
CA ASP A 21 26.76 -15.29 -20.16
C ASP A 21 27.31 -14.06 -19.43
N TYR A 22 26.54 -12.98 -19.44
CA TYR A 22 26.67 -11.91 -18.46
C TYR A 22 26.20 -12.48 -17.12
N GLN A 23 27.03 -12.33 -16.08
CA GLN A 23 26.74 -12.80 -14.74
C GLN A 23 26.76 -11.57 -13.85
N SER A 24 25.61 -11.15 -13.33
CA SER A 24 25.50 -9.98 -12.47
C SER A 24 26.36 -10.15 -11.21
N PRO A 25 26.98 -9.05 -10.71
CA PRO A 25 27.80 -9.11 -9.51
C PRO A 25 26.95 -9.45 -8.27
N THR A 26 27.55 -10.22 -7.37
CA THR A 26 26.90 -10.75 -6.15
C THR A 26 27.09 -9.85 -4.93
N HIS A 27 27.65 -8.65 -5.11
CA HIS A 27 27.96 -7.69 -4.06
C HIS A 27 27.71 -6.24 -4.54
N PRO A 28 27.46 -5.30 -3.61
CA PRO A 28 27.27 -3.89 -3.93
C PRO A 28 28.48 -3.31 -4.68
N ILE A 29 28.19 -2.58 -5.75
CA ILE A 29 29.16 -1.93 -6.61
C ILE A 29 29.88 -0.82 -5.82
N TYR A 30 31.21 -0.75 -5.87
CA TYR A 30 32.00 0.19 -5.07
C TYR A 30 32.37 1.45 -5.89
N GLY A 31 31.40 2.36 -6.06
CA GLY A 31 31.63 3.66 -6.72
C GLY A 31 31.29 3.66 -8.20
N TYR A 32 31.81 4.66 -8.94
CA TYR A 32 31.56 4.85 -10.38
C TYR A 32 32.85 5.14 -11.16
N GLU A 33 33.04 4.55 -12.34
CA GLU A 33 34.18 4.75 -13.23
C GLU A 33 34.04 6.01 -14.12
N THR A 34 34.16 7.21 -13.53
CA THR A 34 33.65 8.45 -14.18
C THR A 34 34.66 9.42 -14.79
N HIS A 35 35.97 9.13 -14.77
CA HIS A 35 36.98 10.08 -15.25
C HIS A 35 37.97 9.49 -16.26
N ASP A 36 38.42 10.30 -17.23
CA ASP A 36 39.26 9.84 -18.37
C ASP A 36 40.45 8.93 -18.00
N PRO A 37 41.20 9.13 -16.89
CA PRO A 37 42.27 8.22 -16.50
C PRO A 37 41.80 6.85 -16.01
N ALA A 38 40.59 6.74 -15.47
CA ALA A 38 40.01 5.46 -15.05
C ALA A 38 39.55 4.70 -16.29
N CYS A 39 38.77 5.38 -17.14
CA CYS A 39 38.23 4.89 -18.40
C CYS A 39 39.23 4.55 -19.52
N THR A 40 40.54 4.51 -19.22
CA THR A 40 41.60 4.17 -20.16
C THR A 40 42.76 3.39 -19.54
N ASP A 41 42.70 3.01 -18.26
CA ASP A 41 43.82 2.36 -17.57
C ASP A 41 43.77 0.82 -17.62
N GLY A 42 42.72 0.25 -18.23
CA GLY A 42 42.52 -1.18 -18.40
C GLY A 42 42.19 -1.91 -17.11
N ARG A 43 41.65 -1.20 -16.11
CA ARG A 43 41.22 -1.74 -14.83
C ARG A 43 39.75 -1.44 -14.63
N ASP A 44 39.14 -2.33 -13.87
CA ASP A 44 37.79 -2.21 -13.32
C ASP A 44 37.93 -1.42 -12.01
N ASN A 45 37.68 -0.10 -12.04
CA ASN A 45 38.02 0.78 -10.94
C ASN A 45 36.98 0.76 -9.79
N ASP A 46 35.74 0.36 -10.06
CA ASP A 46 34.65 0.22 -9.07
C ASP A 46 34.23 -1.24 -8.79
N ASN A 47 34.83 -2.21 -9.50
CA ASN A 47 34.65 -3.66 -9.37
C ASN A 47 33.26 -4.18 -9.77
N ASP A 48 32.59 -3.52 -10.71
CA ASP A 48 31.31 -3.98 -11.26
C ASP A 48 31.48 -5.10 -12.33
N GLY A 49 32.72 -5.31 -12.78
CA GLY A 49 33.10 -6.33 -13.75
C GLY A 49 33.31 -5.82 -15.18
N LEU A 50 33.06 -4.54 -15.42
CA LEU A 50 33.26 -3.82 -16.68
C LEU A 50 34.56 -3.00 -16.59
N VAL A 51 35.12 -2.59 -17.74
CA VAL A 51 36.47 -1.99 -17.82
C VAL A 51 36.51 -0.97 -18.94
N ASP A 52 37.05 0.21 -18.68
CA ASP A 52 37.26 1.28 -19.67
C ASP A 52 35.96 1.59 -20.46
N CYS A 53 36.01 1.73 -21.79
CA CYS A 53 34.84 2.00 -22.62
C CYS A 53 33.83 0.84 -22.73
N MET A 54 34.05 -0.30 -22.06
CA MET A 54 33.02 -1.32 -21.88
C MET A 54 32.20 -1.10 -20.62
N ASP A 55 32.62 -0.16 -19.78
CA ASP A 55 31.94 0.33 -18.59
C ASP A 55 30.94 1.44 -18.97
N PRO A 56 29.64 1.31 -18.65
CA PRO A 56 28.62 2.33 -18.89
C PRO A 56 28.91 3.68 -18.24
N ASP A 57 29.58 3.71 -17.07
CA ASP A 57 29.91 4.96 -16.38
C ASP A 57 30.90 5.80 -17.20
N CYS A 58 31.82 5.12 -17.90
CA CYS A 58 32.75 5.74 -18.82
C CYS A 58 32.09 6.29 -20.08
N ILE A 59 30.93 5.78 -20.49
CA ILE A 59 30.19 6.25 -21.67
C ILE A 59 29.51 7.59 -21.39
N TYR A 60 29.07 7.81 -20.15
CA TYR A 60 28.31 9.01 -19.80
C TYR A 60 29.21 10.21 -19.48
N THR A 61 30.33 10.01 -18.78
CA THR A 61 31.13 11.13 -18.23
C THR A 61 32.55 11.25 -18.80
N SER A 62 33.12 10.20 -19.42
CA SER A 62 34.45 10.29 -20.02
C SER A 62 34.42 10.87 -21.43
N HIS A 63 35.39 11.73 -21.73
CA HIS A 63 35.56 12.29 -23.07
C HIS A 63 36.34 11.36 -24.01
N VAL A 64 36.77 10.19 -23.53
CA VAL A 64 37.59 9.23 -24.29
C VAL A 64 36.75 8.11 -24.89
N CYS A 65 35.63 7.78 -24.26
CA CYS A 65 34.66 6.80 -24.73
C CYS A 65 33.44 7.57 -25.25
N GLY A 66 33.17 7.55 -26.56
CA GLY A 66 32.10 8.40 -27.09
C GLY A 66 32.09 8.69 -28.58
N GLU A 67 32.40 7.73 -29.46
CA GLU A 67 31.85 7.78 -30.84
C GLU A 67 30.54 6.98 -30.96
N ILE A 68 30.09 6.37 -29.86
CA ILE A 68 28.77 5.77 -29.72
C ILE A 68 28.15 6.45 -28.50
N VAL A 69 27.44 7.55 -28.75
CA VAL A 69 26.42 8.03 -27.82
C VAL A 69 25.31 6.99 -27.95
N PRO A 70 24.94 6.23 -26.91
CA PRO A 70 23.65 5.56 -26.91
C PRO A 70 22.63 6.64 -27.25
N ASN A 71 21.82 6.43 -28.29
CA ASN A 71 20.76 7.38 -28.56
C ASN A 71 20.00 7.59 -27.24
N PRO A 72 19.58 8.83 -26.91
CA PRO A 72 18.63 9.01 -25.83
C PRO A 72 17.51 7.97 -26.01
N PRO A 73 16.98 7.39 -24.90
CA PRO A 73 15.88 6.45 -24.98
C PRO A 73 14.82 7.02 -25.91
N ASP A 74 14.31 6.19 -26.83
CA ASP A 74 13.38 6.65 -27.84
C ASP A 74 12.05 6.89 -27.15
N PHE A 75 11.79 8.13 -26.74
CA PHE A 75 10.55 8.52 -26.08
C PHE A 75 9.37 8.40 -27.06
N ALA A 76 8.79 7.20 -27.12
CA ALA A 76 7.82 6.79 -28.11
C ALA A 76 6.96 5.66 -27.55
N GLU A 77 5.71 5.59 -28.03
CA GLU A 77 4.82 4.48 -27.70
C GLU A 77 5.49 3.12 -27.95
N GLU A 78 5.42 2.24 -26.95
CA GLU A 78 6.00 0.90 -26.99
C GLU A 78 5.17 -0.04 -27.88
N ASN A 79 5.27 0.18 -29.19
CA ASN A 79 4.51 -0.56 -30.19
C ASN A 79 5.41 -1.17 -31.27
N THR A 80 6.69 -1.33 -30.95
CA THR A 80 7.65 -2.03 -31.81
C THR A 80 8.46 -3.04 -31.01
N PHE A 81 8.91 -4.10 -31.67
CA PHE A 81 9.76 -5.12 -31.07
C PHE A 81 11.01 -4.56 -30.37
N ALA A 82 11.55 -3.43 -30.83
CA ALA A 82 12.76 -2.87 -30.23
C ALA A 82 12.49 -2.10 -28.93
N LEU A 83 11.33 -1.46 -28.84
CA LEU A 83 10.90 -0.69 -27.67
C LEU A 83 10.37 -1.65 -26.60
N CYS A 84 9.64 -2.68 -27.00
CA CYS A 84 9.06 -3.66 -26.09
C CYS A 84 10.04 -4.72 -25.51
N HIS A 85 11.35 -4.51 -25.61
CA HIS A 85 12.37 -5.45 -25.10
C HIS A 85 13.63 -4.72 -24.58
N ASP A 86 13.53 -3.42 -24.32
CA ASP A 86 14.68 -2.61 -23.92
C ASP A 86 14.71 -2.26 -22.42
N GLN A 87 13.73 -2.74 -21.65
CA GLN A 87 13.56 -2.55 -20.21
C GLN A 87 13.43 -1.08 -19.81
N ILE A 88 12.90 -0.26 -20.72
CA ILE A 88 12.72 1.16 -20.52
C ILE A 88 11.26 1.47 -20.81
N ASP A 89 10.61 2.14 -19.87
CA ASP A 89 9.32 2.78 -20.11
C ASP A 89 9.51 3.91 -21.13
N ASN A 90 9.42 3.57 -22.41
CA ASN A 90 9.71 4.49 -23.49
C ASN A 90 8.59 5.53 -23.67
N ASP A 91 7.39 5.32 -23.13
CA ASP A 91 6.29 6.29 -23.24
C ASP A 91 5.85 6.93 -21.92
N GLU A 92 6.61 6.69 -20.85
CA GLU A 92 6.51 7.27 -19.52
C GLU A 92 5.13 7.01 -18.86
N ASN A 93 4.54 5.84 -19.11
CA ASN A 93 3.22 5.47 -18.57
C ASN A 93 3.27 4.56 -17.34
N GLY A 94 4.47 4.20 -16.87
CA GLY A 94 4.71 3.32 -15.73
C GLY A 94 4.73 1.83 -16.08
N GLN A 95 4.41 1.45 -17.32
CA GLN A 95 4.58 0.10 -17.85
C GLN A 95 5.68 0.11 -18.90
N PHE A 96 6.44 -0.97 -19.00
CA PHE A 96 7.49 -1.14 -20.01
C PHE A 96 7.47 -2.55 -20.58
N ASP A 97 8.04 -2.72 -21.76
CA ASP A 97 8.20 -4.01 -22.42
C ASP A 97 6.89 -4.83 -22.48
N CYS A 98 6.90 -6.09 -22.03
CA CYS A 98 5.72 -6.96 -22.05
C CYS A 98 4.62 -6.53 -21.07
N GLY A 99 4.94 -5.71 -20.07
CA GLY A 99 3.98 -5.07 -19.18
C GLY A 99 3.12 -4.03 -19.91
N ASP A 100 3.65 -3.40 -20.96
CA ASP A 100 2.92 -2.39 -21.71
C ASP A 100 1.80 -3.00 -22.60
N PRO A 101 0.54 -2.50 -22.50
CA PRO A 101 -0.58 -3.01 -23.29
C PRO A 101 -0.39 -2.97 -24.81
N LYS A 102 0.40 -2.02 -25.32
CA LYS A 102 0.68 -1.84 -26.74
C LYS A 102 1.68 -2.89 -27.25
N CYS A 103 2.56 -3.39 -26.38
CA CYS A 103 3.47 -4.49 -26.69
C CYS A 103 2.78 -5.85 -26.81
N ARG A 104 1.69 -6.07 -26.06
CA ARG A 104 0.87 -7.30 -26.14
C ARG A 104 0.24 -7.54 -27.53
N ALA A 105 0.11 -6.49 -28.33
CA ALA A 105 -0.45 -6.58 -29.68
C ALA A 105 0.56 -7.03 -30.75
N LEU A 106 1.84 -7.18 -30.41
CA LEU A 106 2.92 -7.54 -31.34
C LEU A 106 3.14 -9.05 -31.39
N PRO A 107 2.78 -9.74 -32.50
CA PRO A 107 2.90 -11.19 -32.61
C PRO A 107 4.33 -11.72 -32.47
N GLU A 108 5.33 -10.88 -32.74
CA GLU A 108 6.75 -11.23 -32.70
C GLU A 108 7.37 -11.17 -31.29
N ASN A 109 6.72 -10.54 -30.30
CA ASN A 109 7.33 -10.25 -28.99
C ASN A 109 7.39 -11.44 -28.03
N CYS A 110 6.74 -12.57 -28.31
CA CYS A 110 6.75 -13.74 -27.42
C CYS A 110 6.49 -13.41 -25.92
N CYS A 111 5.77 -12.33 -25.60
CA CYS A 111 5.34 -12.03 -24.24
C CYS A 111 4.52 -13.21 -23.75
N THR A 112 5.13 -14.01 -22.88
CA THR A 112 4.51 -15.17 -22.27
C THR A 112 3.76 -14.68 -21.05
N ILE A 113 2.50 -14.28 -21.24
CA ILE A 113 1.65 -13.78 -20.16
C ILE A 113 1.72 -14.71 -18.95
N GLU A 114 2.09 -14.16 -17.80
CA GLU A 114 2.12 -14.86 -16.52
C GLU A 114 0.69 -15.02 -16.01
N ASN A 115 0.00 -16.08 -16.42
CA ASN A 115 -1.43 -16.24 -16.16
C ASN A 115 -1.88 -17.67 -15.82
N THR A 116 -0.99 -18.42 -15.18
CA THR A 116 -1.29 -19.76 -14.68
C THR A 116 -0.79 -19.88 -13.26
N ASP A 117 -1.46 -20.66 -12.41
CA ASP A 117 -0.99 -20.94 -11.04
C ASP A 117 0.49 -21.27 -10.95
N ALA A 118 1.00 -22.08 -11.88
CA ALA A 118 2.38 -22.51 -11.86
C ALA A 118 3.37 -21.40 -12.24
N ALA A 119 2.92 -20.40 -13.01
CA ALA A 119 3.73 -19.26 -13.39
C ALA A 119 3.65 -18.17 -12.31
N CYS A 120 2.46 -17.96 -11.72
CA CYS A 120 2.21 -17.00 -10.66
C CYS A 120 2.65 -17.48 -9.25
N SER A 121 3.49 -18.51 -9.14
CA SER A 121 3.97 -19.02 -7.85
C SER A 121 5.35 -19.71 -7.94
N ASP A 122 6.09 -19.49 -9.02
CA ASP A 122 7.40 -20.11 -9.22
C ASP A 122 8.59 -19.18 -8.96
N GLY A 123 8.34 -17.92 -8.62
CA GLY A 123 9.37 -16.92 -8.30
C GLY A 123 10.19 -16.51 -9.51
N ILE A 124 9.62 -16.63 -10.71
CA ILE A 124 10.27 -16.31 -11.98
C ILE A 124 9.37 -15.33 -12.74
N ASP A 125 9.96 -14.20 -13.12
CA ASP A 125 9.38 -13.24 -14.06
C ASP A 125 9.27 -13.92 -15.44
N ASN A 126 8.11 -14.54 -15.70
CA ASN A 126 7.92 -15.42 -16.86
C ASN A 126 7.64 -14.62 -18.13
N ASP A 127 7.23 -13.35 -18.01
CA ASP A 127 6.93 -12.47 -19.13
C ASP A 127 7.98 -11.35 -19.34
N GLN A 128 8.94 -11.24 -18.42
CA GLN A 128 10.07 -10.30 -18.37
C GLN A 128 9.66 -8.83 -18.21
N ASN A 129 8.56 -8.55 -17.52
CA ASN A 129 8.09 -7.19 -17.24
C ASN A 129 8.64 -6.59 -15.93
N GLY A 130 9.47 -7.33 -15.19
CA GLY A 130 10.11 -6.88 -13.96
C GLY A 130 9.35 -7.24 -12.68
N PHE A 131 8.14 -7.79 -12.77
CA PHE A 131 7.34 -8.29 -11.66
C PHE A 131 7.32 -9.82 -11.65
N ILE A 132 7.16 -10.41 -10.47
CA ILE A 132 7.13 -11.87 -10.30
C ILE A 132 5.86 -12.27 -9.55
N ASP A 133 5.30 -13.43 -9.92
CA ASP A 133 4.20 -14.04 -9.19
C ASP A 133 3.04 -13.04 -8.98
N CYS A 134 2.53 -12.88 -7.74
CA CYS A 134 1.38 -12.03 -7.45
C CYS A 134 1.68 -10.53 -7.47
N GLU A 135 2.95 -10.13 -7.43
CA GLU A 135 3.36 -8.76 -7.71
C GLU A 135 3.12 -8.39 -9.20
N ASP A 136 2.95 -9.39 -10.08
CA ASP A 136 2.61 -9.18 -11.50
C ASP A 136 1.10 -8.98 -11.68
N PHE A 137 0.72 -7.87 -12.33
CA PHE A 137 -0.67 -7.54 -12.69
C PHE A 137 -1.37 -8.63 -13.51
N SER A 138 -0.63 -9.38 -14.34
CA SER A 138 -1.12 -10.52 -15.10
C SER A 138 -1.59 -11.67 -14.22
N CYS A 139 -1.04 -11.76 -13.00
CA CYS A 139 -1.40 -12.70 -11.95
C CYS A 139 -2.46 -12.11 -11.02
N SER A 140 -2.23 -10.96 -10.38
CA SER A 140 -3.16 -10.36 -9.39
C SER A 140 -4.48 -9.88 -10.00
N GLN A 141 -4.44 -9.34 -11.22
CA GLN A 141 -5.61 -8.72 -11.87
C GLN A 141 -5.99 -9.45 -13.16
N SER A 142 -5.60 -10.71 -13.28
CA SER A 142 -5.93 -11.52 -14.45
C SER A 142 -7.44 -11.46 -14.69
N PHE A 143 -7.85 -11.02 -15.88
CA PHE A 143 -9.24 -10.92 -16.33
C PHE A 143 -10.03 -12.26 -16.19
N PHE A 144 -9.32 -13.35 -15.94
CA PHE A 144 -9.84 -14.68 -15.66
C PHE A 144 -10.19 -14.97 -14.18
N ILE A 145 -9.77 -14.12 -13.24
CA ILE A 145 -10.11 -14.21 -11.80
C ILE A 145 -11.52 -13.65 -11.56
N LYS A 146 -11.89 -12.55 -12.25
CA LYS A 146 -13.13 -11.80 -11.97
C LYS A 146 -14.27 -11.96 -12.98
N LEU A 147 -14.18 -12.87 -13.96
CA LEU A 147 -15.32 -13.19 -14.83
C LEU A 147 -16.22 -14.27 -14.23
N TRP A 148 -17.31 -13.83 -13.59
CA TRP A 148 -18.42 -14.67 -13.16
C TRP A 148 -18.96 -15.52 -14.32
N ALA A 149 -18.54 -16.78 -14.38
CA ALA A 149 -19.18 -17.76 -15.25
C ALA A 149 -20.63 -18.01 -14.77
N PHE A 150 -21.56 -17.91 -15.71
CA PHE A 150 -23.01 -18.08 -15.60
C PHE A 150 -23.48 -19.47 -15.08
N ASP A 151 -22.57 -20.37 -14.70
CA ASP A 151 -22.88 -21.71 -14.17
C ASP A 151 -21.88 -22.10 -13.05
N ALA A 152 -22.41 -22.46 -11.88
CA ALA A 152 -21.66 -22.73 -10.66
C ALA A 152 -21.14 -24.17 -10.50
N SER A 153 -21.22 -25.00 -11.56
CA SER A 153 -20.94 -26.44 -11.44
C SER A 153 -19.58 -26.91 -11.97
N GLU A 154 -18.76 -26.03 -12.55
CA GLU A 154 -17.39 -26.33 -13.04
C GLU A 154 -16.40 -25.16 -12.80
N ARG A 155 -16.47 -24.52 -11.61
CA ARG A 155 -15.60 -23.39 -11.23
C ARG A 155 -14.29 -23.89 -10.64
N GLU A 156 -13.20 -23.84 -11.40
CA GLU A 156 -11.86 -23.71 -10.83
C GLU A 156 -11.37 -22.32 -11.27
N PRO A 157 -10.93 -21.44 -10.34
CA PRO A 157 -10.22 -20.22 -10.73
C PRO A 157 -9.02 -20.64 -11.60
N LEU A 158 -8.79 -19.93 -12.71
CA LEU A 158 -7.64 -20.25 -13.57
C LEU A 158 -6.30 -19.91 -12.89
N ILE A 159 -6.37 -19.03 -11.89
CA ILE A 159 -5.28 -18.64 -11.00
C ILE A 159 -5.88 -18.54 -9.59
N THR A 160 -5.40 -19.39 -8.68
CA THR A 160 -5.60 -19.45 -7.23
C THR A 160 -4.34 -19.12 -6.45
N ALA A 161 -3.21 -18.95 -7.14
CA ALA A 161 -1.93 -18.61 -6.52
C ALA A 161 -1.98 -17.30 -5.72
N CYS A 162 -2.80 -16.34 -6.17
CA CYS A 162 -2.98 -15.02 -5.57
C CYS A 162 -4.36 -14.83 -4.92
N ASP A 163 -4.99 -15.92 -4.50
CA ASP A 163 -6.30 -15.86 -3.83
C ASP A 163 -6.05 -15.77 -2.33
N GLU A 164 -6.38 -14.64 -1.71
CA GLU A 164 -6.27 -14.49 -0.25
C GLU A 164 -7.60 -14.82 0.46
N GLY A 165 -8.75 -14.80 -0.21
CA GLY A 165 -10.09 -14.91 0.42
C GLY A 165 -10.60 -16.31 0.84
N THR A 166 -9.73 -17.27 1.18
CA THR A 166 -10.14 -18.63 1.61
C THR A 166 -9.67 -18.98 3.02
N ASP A 167 -10.41 -19.87 3.71
CA ASP A 167 -10.01 -20.41 5.03
C ASP A 167 -8.53 -20.88 5.09
N LYS A 168 -7.97 -21.34 3.96
CA LYS A 168 -6.61 -21.86 3.91
C LYS A 168 -5.57 -20.76 3.66
N THR A 169 -5.89 -19.75 2.86
CA THR A 169 -4.97 -18.68 2.48
C THR A 169 -4.88 -17.70 3.63
N CYS A 170 -6.04 -17.33 4.19
CA CYS A 170 -6.17 -16.48 5.38
C CYS A 170 -5.59 -17.02 6.70
N THR A 171 -4.94 -18.20 6.69
CA THR A 171 -4.36 -18.78 7.92
C THR A 171 -3.02 -19.49 7.69
N ASP A 172 -2.38 -19.27 6.55
CA ASP A 172 -1.13 -19.95 6.21
C ASP A 172 0.14 -19.14 6.46
N GLY A 173 0.02 -17.94 7.02
CA GLY A 173 1.15 -17.11 7.43
C GLY A 173 1.81 -16.39 6.27
N LYS A 174 1.08 -16.20 5.16
CA LYS A 174 1.60 -15.57 3.95
C LYS A 174 0.56 -14.64 3.36
N ASP A 175 1.06 -13.50 2.92
CA ASP A 175 0.44 -12.58 1.96
C ASP A 175 0.44 -13.27 0.59
N ASN A 176 -0.68 -13.90 0.21
CA ASN A 176 -0.72 -14.70 -1.03
C ASN A 176 -1.00 -13.83 -2.26
N ASP A 177 -1.57 -12.63 -2.13
CA ASP A 177 -1.85 -11.70 -3.24
C ASP A 177 -0.86 -10.53 -3.35
N ALA A 178 0.09 -10.43 -2.40
CA ALA A 178 1.23 -9.53 -2.35
C ALA A 178 0.87 -8.05 -2.14
N ASP A 179 -0.20 -7.77 -1.38
CA ASP A 179 -0.66 -6.40 -1.09
C ASP A 179 -0.05 -5.79 0.18
N GLY A 180 0.68 -6.59 0.97
CA GLY A 180 1.38 -6.17 2.19
C GLY A 180 0.65 -6.53 3.49
N GLU A 181 -0.60 -6.98 3.43
CA GLU A 181 -1.31 -7.58 4.54
C GLU A 181 -1.27 -9.11 4.42
N SER A 182 -1.63 -9.83 5.49
CA SER A 182 -1.55 -11.30 5.45
C SER A 182 -2.52 -11.92 6.42
N ASP A 183 -3.04 -13.09 6.06
CA ASP A 183 -3.99 -13.83 6.89
C ASP A 183 -5.20 -12.96 7.28
N CYS A 184 -5.68 -13.04 8.52
CA CYS A 184 -6.87 -12.30 8.94
C CYS A 184 -6.67 -10.79 9.11
N ALA A 185 -5.42 -10.31 9.10
CA ALA A 185 -5.17 -8.88 9.01
C ALA A 185 -5.55 -8.33 7.64
N ASP A 186 -5.58 -9.19 6.63
CA ASP A 186 -5.89 -8.87 5.24
C ASP A 186 -7.38 -8.58 5.01
N SER A 187 -7.67 -7.51 4.28
CA SER A 187 -9.04 -7.11 3.95
C SER A 187 -9.79 -8.11 3.05
N ASP A 188 -9.08 -8.85 2.17
CA ASP A 188 -9.65 -9.90 1.32
C ASP A 188 -10.08 -11.14 2.13
N CYS A 189 -9.55 -11.29 3.34
CA CYS A 189 -9.98 -12.30 4.32
C CYS A 189 -11.24 -11.93 5.10
N SER A 190 -11.83 -10.75 4.84
CA SER A 190 -13.05 -10.31 5.51
C SER A 190 -14.21 -11.28 5.27
N GLY A 191 -14.79 -11.77 6.37
CA GLY A 191 -15.91 -12.72 6.35
C GLY A 191 -15.53 -14.19 6.15
N VAL A 192 -14.24 -14.50 6.02
CA VAL A 192 -13.74 -15.88 6.08
C VAL A 192 -13.97 -16.43 7.49
N THR A 193 -14.45 -17.67 7.60
CA THR A 193 -14.84 -18.24 8.91
C THR A 193 -13.64 -18.40 9.83
N ALA A 194 -12.46 -18.61 9.26
CA ALA A 194 -11.21 -18.67 10.02
C ALA A 194 -10.79 -17.32 10.63
N CYS A 195 -11.30 -16.20 10.09
CA CYS A 195 -11.03 -14.83 10.56
C CYS A 195 -12.17 -14.25 11.38
N ILE A 196 -13.00 -15.12 11.97
CA ILE A 196 -13.98 -14.72 12.97
C ILE A 196 -13.35 -14.99 14.33
N GLU A 197 -13.36 -13.97 15.17
CA GLU A 197 -12.89 -14.09 16.54
C GLU A 197 -13.70 -15.14 17.31
N ASP A 198 -13.04 -16.22 17.75
CA ASP A 198 -13.72 -17.35 18.38
C ASP A 198 -14.16 -17.00 19.82
N ASN A 199 -13.45 -16.08 20.49
CA ASN A 199 -13.77 -15.70 21.86
C ASN A 199 -13.44 -14.24 22.21
N CYS A 200 -14.48 -13.42 22.11
CA CYS A 200 -14.49 -11.98 22.37
C CYS A 200 -14.30 -11.51 23.84
N GLU A 201 -13.72 -12.31 24.76
CA GLU A 201 -13.51 -11.89 26.17
C GLU A 201 -12.22 -12.48 26.81
N ASN A 202 -11.27 -13.00 26.03
CA ASN A 202 -10.09 -13.72 26.58
C ASN A 202 -8.78 -12.93 26.62
N GLY A 203 -8.76 -11.72 26.06
CA GLY A 203 -7.59 -10.85 25.95
C GLY A 203 -6.54 -11.40 24.98
N ILE A 204 -6.95 -12.21 24.01
CA ILE A 204 -6.12 -12.80 22.96
C ILE A 204 -6.81 -12.48 21.64
N ASP A 205 -6.03 -12.06 20.66
CA ASP A 205 -6.43 -11.99 19.26
C ASP A 205 -6.48 -13.44 18.71
N ASP A 206 -7.67 -14.07 18.73
CA ASP A 206 -7.86 -15.47 18.36
C ASP A 206 -7.79 -15.66 16.83
N ASN A 207 -8.13 -14.64 16.05
CA ASN A 207 -8.08 -14.63 14.58
C ASN A 207 -6.73 -14.12 14.01
N ASN A 208 -5.91 -13.43 14.82
CA ASN A 208 -4.64 -12.79 14.46
C ASN A 208 -4.77 -11.61 13.47
N ASP A 209 -5.86 -10.85 13.53
CA ASP A 209 -6.08 -9.64 12.71
C ASP A 209 -5.52 -8.35 13.34
N GLY A 210 -4.87 -8.47 14.50
CA GLY A 210 -4.29 -7.35 15.25
C GLY A 210 -5.29 -6.68 16.19
N ARG A 211 -6.56 -7.10 16.21
CA ARG A 211 -7.60 -6.59 17.11
C ARG A 211 -7.99 -7.70 18.08
N THR A 212 -8.21 -7.32 19.33
CA THR A 212 -8.48 -8.27 20.41
C THR A 212 -9.88 -8.07 20.97
N ASP A 213 -10.60 -9.17 21.17
CA ASP A 213 -11.90 -9.19 21.81
C ASP A 213 -12.90 -8.17 21.23
N CYS A 214 -13.45 -7.26 22.05
CA CYS A 214 -14.46 -6.30 21.62
C CYS A 214 -13.91 -5.16 20.72
N ALA A 215 -12.59 -4.99 20.65
CA ALA A 215 -11.98 -4.11 19.66
C ALA A 215 -12.01 -4.74 18.24
N ASP A 216 -12.25 -6.05 18.14
CA ASP A 216 -12.45 -6.76 16.88
C ASP A 216 -13.88 -6.50 16.34
N PRO A 217 -14.02 -6.02 15.09
CA PRO A 217 -15.32 -5.79 14.45
C PRO A 217 -16.21 -7.04 14.36
N THR A 218 -15.63 -8.22 14.24
CA THR A 218 -16.35 -9.50 14.22
C THR A 218 -17.03 -9.80 15.57
N CYS A 219 -16.53 -9.20 16.66
CA CYS A 219 -17.09 -9.25 18.00
C CYS A 219 -18.18 -8.20 18.28
N ALA A 220 -18.48 -7.29 17.35
CA ALA A 220 -19.47 -6.22 17.56
C ALA A 220 -20.89 -6.71 17.93
N SER A 221 -21.23 -7.96 17.60
CA SER A 221 -22.52 -8.58 17.94
C SER A 221 -22.50 -9.41 19.25
N PHE A 222 -21.32 -9.56 19.86
CA PHE A 222 -21.13 -10.34 21.06
C PHE A 222 -21.66 -9.60 22.29
N ALA A 223 -22.44 -10.30 23.13
CA ALA A 223 -23.19 -9.67 24.21
C ALA A 223 -22.31 -9.01 25.30
N GLY A 224 -21.03 -9.41 25.43
CA GLY A 224 -20.06 -8.78 26.31
C GLY A 224 -19.57 -7.41 25.81
N CYS A 225 -19.63 -7.16 24.50
CA CYS A 225 -19.20 -5.94 23.82
C CYS A 225 -20.33 -4.92 23.61
N LEU A 226 -21.51 -5.18 24.19
CA LEU A 226 -22.70 -4.32 24.09
C LEU A 226 -22.98 -3.57 25.41
N GLY A 227 -21.97 -3.45 26.27
CA GLY A 227 -22.04 -2.79 27.56
C GLY A 227 -21.72 -1.30 27.47
N PRO A 228 -22.11 -0.47 28.45
CA PRO A 228 -21.59 0.89 28.54
C PRO A 228 -20.22 0.91 29.24
N GLU A 229 -19.25 1.63 28.69
CA GLU A 229 -17.91 1.80 29.25
C GLU A 229 -17.87 2.91 30.33
N GLU A 230 -18.69 2.76 31.37
CA GLU A 230 -18.93 3.83 32.35
C GLU A 230 -18.70 3.39 33.81
N THR A 231 -18.16 2.19 34.01
CA THR A 231 -17.87 1.64 35.35
C THR A 231 -16.38 1.48 35.56
N LEU A 232 -15.90 1.54 36.81
CA LEU A 232 -14.49 1.32 37.09
C LEU A 232 -13.98 -0.04 36.59
N ALA A 233 -14.82 -1.08 36.60
CA ALA A 233 -14.40 -2.38 36.06
C ALA A 233 -14.19 -2.31 34.55
N ALA A 234 -15.12 -1.67 33.84
CA ALA A 234 -15.09 -1.48 32.40
C ALA A 234 -13.95 -0.55 31.94
N CYS A 235 -13.66 0.49 32.72
CA CYS A 235 -12.61 1.46 32.42
C CYS A 235 -11.21 1.03 32.89
N SER A 236 -10.98 -0.26 33.19
CA SER A 236 -9.69 -0.76 33.66
C SER A 236 -9.41 -2.22 33.32
N ASP A 237 -10.19 -2.82 32.42
CA ASP A 237 -10.09 -4.23 32.07
C ASP A 237 -9.40 -4.48 30.72
N GLY A 238 -9.05 -3.41 29.99
CA GLY A 238 -8.36 -3.46 28.71
C GLY A 238 -9.26 -3.80 27.53
N ILE A 239 -10.58 -3.75 27.71
CA ILE A 239 -11.57 -4.18 26.72
C ILE A 239 -12.46 -2.99 26.35
N ASP A 240 -12.70 -2.80 25.05
CA ASP A 240 -13.66 -1.81 24.54
C ASP A 240 -15.07 -2.34 24.81
N ASN A 241 -15.66 -1.97 25.94
CA ASN A 241 -16.91 -2.60 26.36
C ASN A 241 -18.13 -2.09 25.58
N ASP A 242 -18.00 -0.96 24.87
CA ASP A 242 -19.09 -0.33 24.13
C ASP A 242 -18.92 -0.33 22.59
N GLY A 243 -17.80 -0.87 22.10
CA GLY A 243 -17.53 -1.19 20.71
C GLY A 243 -17.28 0.04 19.85
N ASN A 244 -16.75 1.13 20.42
CA ASN A 244 -16.53 2.39 19.72
C ASN A 244 -15.09 2.60 19.21
N GLY A 245 -14.21 1.62 19.46
CA GLY A 245 -12.80 1.60 19.08
C GLY A 245 -11.83 2.16 20.11
N TYR A 246 -12.30 2.56 21.30
CA TYR A 246 -11.46 3.08 22.37
C TYR A 246 -11.60 2.23 23.63
N THR A 247 -10.50 1.98 24.33
CA THR A 247 -10.45 1.11 25.51
C THR A 247 -10.07 1.90 26.77
N ASP A 248 -10.68 1.51 27.89
CA ASP A 248 -10.41 2.02 29.23
C ASP A 248 -10.31 3.56 29.29
N CYS A 249 -9.21 4.09 29.80
CA CYS A 249 -9.01 5.52 30.01
C CYS A 249 -8.76 6.30 28.72
N ASN A 250 -8.54 5.62 27.59
CA ASN A 250 -8.52 6.23 26.26
C ASN A 250 -9.96 6.47 25.75
N ASP A 251 -10.95 5.78 26.30
CA ASP A 251 -12.35 6.04 26.01
C ASP A 251 -12.84 7.36 26.64
N PHE A 252 -13.68 8.08 25.88
CA PHE A 252 -14.22 9.37 26.32
C PHE A 252 -15.16 9.24 27.53
N SER A 253 -15.94 8.17 27.60
CA SER A 253 -16.86 7.84 28.69
C SER A 253 -16.11 7.62 30.01
N CYS A 254 -14.93 7.00 29.95
CA CYS A 254 -14.06 6.81 31.10
C CYS A 254 -13.28 8.08 31.47
N SER A 255 -12.59 8.70 30.51
CA SER A 255 -11.75 9.89 30.75
C SER A 255 -12.54 11.13 31.18
N LYS A 256 -13.85 11.20 30.86
CA LYS A 256 -14.78 12.25 31.31
C LYS A 256 -15.85 11.74 32.27
N SER A 257 -15.63 10.60 32.91
CA SER A 257 -16.58 10.04 33.86
C SER A 257 -16.88 11.01 35.02
N GLU A 258 -18.13 11.01 35.49
CA GLU A 258 -18.50 11.70 36.74
C GLU A 258 -18.12 10.89 37.99
N ASP A 259 -17.69 9.62 37.83
CA ASP A 259 -17.24 8.79 38.93
C ASP A 259 -15.77 9.10 39.27
N GLN A 260 -15.57 9.63 40.48
CA GLN A 260 -14.25 9.97 40.98
C GLN A 260 -13.29 8.77 41.03
N ALA A 261 -13.79 7.55 41.23
CA ALA A 261 -12.93 6.37 41.28
C ALA A 261 -12.34 6.03 39.90
N ILE A 262 -13.08 6.30 38.82
CA ILE A 262 -12.62 6.13 37.43
C ILE A 262 -11.57 7.19 37.11
N LEU A 263 -11.86 8.46 37.44
CA LEU A 263 -10.91 9.55 37.26
C LEU A 263 -9.61 9.34 38.05
N ASP A 264 -9.71 8.85 39.29
CA ASP A 264 -8.55 8.52 40.11
C ASP A 264 -7.74 7.36 39.53
N HIS A 265 -8.39 6.38 38.88
CA HIS A 265 -7.73 5.28 38.18
C HIS A 265 -6.97 5.77 36.95
N CYS A 266 -7.64 6.51 36.05
CA CYS A 266 -7.01 7.04 34.84
C CYS A 266 -5.85 7.98 35.18
N ALA A 267 -5.97 8.79 36.22
CA ALA A 267 -4.88 9.65 36.70
C ALA A 267 -3.72 8.88 37.37
N SER A 268 -3.86 7.57 37.60
CA SER A 268 -2.84 6.72 38.23
C SER A 268 -2.08 5.82 37.25
N LEU A 269 -2.51 5.79 35.98
CA LEU A 269 -1.81 5.08 34.93
C LEU A 269 -0.42 5.72 34.68
N PRO A 270 0.54 4.94 34.16
CA PRO A 270 1.80 5.49 33.67
C PRO A 270 1.52 6.64 32.70
N THR A 271 2.35 7.66 32.73
CA THR A 271 2.23 8.83 31.86
C THR A 271 3.53 9.01 31.10
N GLU A 272 3.42 9.40 29.84
CA GLU A 272 4.55 9.81 29.04
C GLU A 272 4.72 11.34 29.10
N ASP A 273 5.09 11.86 30.27
CA ASP A 273 5.11 13.31 30.54
C ASP A 273 6.44 13.80 31.14
N THR A 274 7.47 12.97 31.11
CA THR A 274 8.82 13.33 31.57
C THR A 274 9.82 13.29 30.43
N LEU A 275 10.93 14.03 30.56
CA LEU A 275 11.99 13.98 29.55
C LEU A 275 12.56 12.58 29.35
N GLU A 276 12.60 11.74 30.39
CA GLU A 276 13.11 10.37 30.26
C GLU A 276 12.16 9.51 29.43
N THR A 277 10.87 9.59 29.69
CA THR A 277 9.82 8.81 29.01
C THR A 277 9.45 9.35 27.62
N CYS A 278 9.74 10.62 27.34
CA CYS A 278 9.53 11.25 26.03
C CYS A 278 10.79 11.24 25.14
N SER A 279 11.79 10.39 25.44
CA SER A 279 13.02 10.29 24.64
C SER A 279 13.66 8.89 24.66
N ASP A 280 12.88 7.86 24.96
CA ASP A 280 13.39 6.48 25.14
C ASP A 280 12.88 5.46 24.11
N ASP A 281 12.19 5.93 23.06
CA ASP A 281 11.62 5.14 21.96
C ASP A 281 10.63 4.06 22.45
N ILE A 282 9.98 4.29 23.60
CA ILE A 282 9.06 3.35 24.23
C ILE A 282 7.75 4.06 24.49
N ASP A 283 6.64 3.42 24.13
CA ASP A 283 5.29 3.87 24.51
C ASP A 283 5.09 3.57 26.00
N ASN A 284 5.34 4.58 26.83
CA ASN A 284 5.39 4.46 28.28
C ASN A 284 3.99 4.45 28.91
N ASP A 285 2.99 5.02 28.23
CA ASP A 285 1.61 5.08 28.70
C ASP A 285 0.65 4.12 27.96
N GLY A 286 1.13 3.45 26.92
CA GLY A 286 0.46 2.35 26.24
C GLY A 286 -0.62 2.80 25.26
N ASN A 287 -0.54 4.03 24.74
CA ASN A 287 -1.58 4.61 23.88
C ASN A 287 -1.30 4.47 22.37
N GLY A 288 -0.20 3.82 22.00
CA GLY A 288 0.21 3.56 20.62
C GLY A 288 1.15 4.61 20.01
N TYR A 289 1.45 5.68 20.73
CA TYR A 289 2.38 6.73 20.29
C TYR A 289 3.63 6.74 21.18
N THR A 290 4.78 7.02 20.57
CA THR A 290 6.08 7.03 21.27
C THR A 290 6.72 8.40 21.21
N ASP A 291 7.32 8.81 22.33
CA ASP A 291 8.10 10.02 22.51
C ASP A 291 7.41 11.28 21.96
N CYS A 292 8.08 12.03 21.09
CA CYS A 292 7.57 13.28 20.55
C CYS A 292 6.44 13.09 19.52
N GLY A 293 6.18 11.86 19.08
CA GLY A 293 4.95 11.50 18.37
C GLY A 293 3.73 11.48 19.30
N ASP A 294 3.95 11.33 20.61
CA ASP A 294 2.90 11.37 21.62
C ASP A 294 2.41 12.81 21.90
N TYR A 295 1.10 12.96 22.11
CA TYR A 295 0.48 14.26 22.40
C TYR A 295 0.94 14.84 23.74
N SER A 296 1.08 14.00 24.77
CA SER A 296 1.53 14.35 26.13
C SER A 296 2.95 14.91 26.10
N CYS A 297 3.82 14.38 25.26
CA CYS A 297 5.17 14.89 25.04
C CYS A 297 5.19 16.15 24.16
N SER A 298 4.56 16.10 22.98
CA SER A 298 4.57 17.20 22.00
C SER A 298 3.83 18.47 22.47
N LYS A 299 2.90 18.33 23.42
CA LYS A 299 2.18 19.45 24.08
C LYS A 299 2.50 19.59 25.57
N SER A 300 3.63 19.05 26.01
CA SER A 300 4.05 19.15 27.42
C SER A 300 4.19 20.61 27.89
N GLU A 301 3.89 20.84 29.17
CA GLU A 301 4.21 22.12 29.82
C GLU A 301 5.69 22.20 30.25
N ASP A 302 6.43 21.08 30.21
CA ASP A 302 7.86 21.05 30.54
C ASP A 302 8.69 21.52 29.34
N GLN A 303 9.37 22.65 29.53
CA GLN A 303 10.23 23.25 28.50
C GLN A 303 11.36 22.30 28.06
N ALA A 304 11.86 21.42 28.92
CA ALA A 304 12.91 20.50 28.53
C ALA A 304 12.43 19.43 27.52
N ILE A 305 11.17 19.01 27.63
CA ILE A 305 10.53 18.07 26.69
C ILE A 305 10.27 18.79 25.37
N LEU A 306 9.70 19.99 25.42
CA LEU A 306 9.49 20.81 24.23
C LEU A 306 10.80 21.13 23.50
N ASP A 307 11.87 21.45 24.24
CA ASP A 307 13.20 21.69 23.67
C ASP A 307 13.79 20.42 23.05
N HIS A 308 13.51 19.24 23.61
CA HIS A 308 13.91 17.96 23.05
C HIS A 308 13.15 17.66 21.75
N CYS A 309 11.83 17.72 21.75
CA CYS A 309 11.02 17.49 20.56
C CYS A 309 11.32 18.49 19.45
N ALA A 310 11.56 19.76 19.78
CA ALA A 310 12.00 20.77 18.81
C ALA A 310 13.46 20.59 18.32
N SER A 311 14.24 19.70 18.96
CA SER A 311 15.61 19.39 18.54
C SER A 311 15.69 18.18 17.61
N LEU A 312 14.61 17.39 17.54
CA LEU A 312 14.50 16.31 16.57
C LEU A 312 14.43 16.89 15.15
N PRO A 313 14.86 16.12 14.14
CA PRO A 313 14.67 16.53 12.75
C PRO A 313 13.19 16.84 12.52
N SER A 314 12.90 17.98 11.91
CA SER A 314 11.55 18.39 11.57
C SER A 314 11.32 18.19 10.08
N GLU A 315 10.12 17.72 9.75
CA GLU A 315 9.65 17.64 8.37
C GLU A 315 8.86 18.92 8.05
N ASP A 316 9.56 20.04 7.96
CA ASP A 316 8.93 21.37 7.86
C ASP A 316 9.57 22.27 6.79
N THR A 317 10.38 21.68 5.91
CA THR A 317 10.98 22.36 4.76
C THR A 317 10.47 21.77 3.47
N LEU A 318 10.52 22.53 2.36
CA LEU A 318 10.11 22.00 1.07
C LEU A 318 10.94 20.77 0.66
N GLU A 319 12.22 20.71 1.01
CA GLU A 319 13.08 19.56 0.67
C GLU A 319 12.60 18.29 1.40
N THR A 320 12.36 18.40 2.72
CA THR A 320 11.95 17.29 3.58
C THR A 320 10.48 16.91 3.42
N CYS A 321 9.65 17.80 2.87
CA CYS A 321 8.24 17.56 2.58
C CYS A 321 7.99 17.17 1.12
N SER A 322 9.03 16.79 0.36
CA SER A 322 8.91 16.35 -1.04
C SER A 322 9.91 15.26 -1.43
N ASP A 323 10.50 14.56 -0.46
CA ASP A 323 11.56 13.58 -0.70
C ASP A 323 11.13 12.13 -0.49
N ASN A 324 9.85 11.89 -0.21
CA ASN A 324 9.22 10.61 0.10
C ASN A 324 9.91 9.88 1.26
N VAL A 325 10.46 10.63 2.23
CA VAL A 325 11.10 10.06 3.42
C VAL A 325 10.47 10.65 4.67
N ASP A 326 10.12 9.79 5.63
CA ASP A 326 9.74 10.22 6.97
C ASP A 326 10.99 10.76 7.69
N ASN A 327 11.15 12.08 7.60
CA ASN A 327 12.35 12.79 8.02
C ASN A 327 12.41 12.95 9.54
N ASN A 328 11.24 12.96 10.19
CA ASN A 328 11.09 13.18 11.62
C ASN A 328 10.79 11.88 12.40
N ASN A 329 10.61 10.78 11.67
CA ASN A 329 10.38 9.41 12.13
C ASN A 329 9.10 9.26 12.97
N ASN A 330 8.02 9.99 12.61
CA ASN A 330 6.71 9.95 13.28
C ASN A 330 5.69 9.01 12.59
N GLY A 331 6.08 8.33 11.52
CA GLY A 331 5.25 7.41 10.74
C GLY A 331 4.56 8.04 9.53
N TYR A 332 4.71 9.34 9.29
CA TYR A 332 4.08 10.05 8.17
C TYR A 332 5.13 10.65 7.25
N VAL A 333 4.85 10.63 5.94
CA VAL A 333 5.78 11.06 4.89
C VAL A 333 5.20 12.24 4.11
N ASP A 334 6.02 13.25 3.88
CA ASP A 334 5.76 14.44 3.07
C ASP A 334 4.39 15.08 3.37
N CYS A 335 3.55 15.22 2.34
CA CYS A 335 2.25 15.88 2.45
C CYS A 335 1.22 15.11 3.28
N ASN A 336 1.49 13.84 3.61
CA ASN A 336 0.72 13.08 4.57
C ASN A 336 1.13 13.42 6.02
N ASP A 337 2.31 14.00 6.23
CA ASP A 337 2.69 14.56 7.52
C ASP A 337 1.91 15.87 7.80
N TYR A 338 1.40 15.98 9.03
CA TYR A 338 0.70 17.16 9.51
C TYR A 338 1.54 18.45 9.42
N SER A 339 2.84 18.34 9.69
CA SER A 339 3.84 19.41 9.66
C SER A 339 3.97 20.03 8.27
N CYS A 340 3.89 19.19 7.23
CA CYS A 340 3.91 19.63 5.84
C CYS A 340 2.53 20.12 5.40
N SER A 341 1.47 19.33 5.61
CA SER A 341 0.10 19.64 5.16
C SER A 341 -0.52 20.87 5.83
N LYS A 342 -0.04 21.24 7.03
CA LYS A 342 -0.43 22.44 7.77
C LYS A 342 0.72 23.45 7.95
N SER A 343 1.76 23.37 7.12
CA SER A 343 2.88 24.29 7.18
C SER A 343 2.44 25.76 7.04
N GLU A 344 3.15 26.66 7.71
CA GLU A 344 3.01 28.11 7.47
C GLU A 344 3.78 28.57 6.22
N ASP A 345 4.65 27.73 5.65
CA ASP A 345 5.37 28.03 4.43
C ASP A 345 4.47 27.79 3.20
N GLN A 346 4.22 28.87 2.46
CA GLN A 346 3.39 28.83 1.27
C GLN A 346 3.95 27.92 0.18
N ALA A 347 5.28 27.74 0.10
CA ALA A 347 5.88 26.87 -0.91
C ALA A 347 5.55 25.39 -0.65
N ILE A 348 5.50 24.98 0.63
CA ILE A 348 5.12 23.62 1.04
C ILE A 348 3.63 23.42 0.80
N LEU A 349 2.79 24.38 1.20
CA LEU A 349 1.35 24.32 0.93
C LEU A 349 1.04 24.28 -0.58
N ASP A 350 1.76 25.06 -1.39
CA ASP A 350 1.59 25.06 -2.85
C ASP A 350 2.04 23.71 -3.44
N TYR A 351 3.11 23.10 -2.92
CA TYR A 351 3.57 21.77 -3.31
C TYR A 351 2.55 20.69 -2.93
N CYS A 352 2.09 20.64 -1.69
CA CYS A 352 1.08 19.68 -1.25
C CYS A 352 -0.27 19.88 -1.93
N ALA A 353 -0.63 21.12 -2.26
CA ALA A 353 -1.82 21.38 -3.07
C ALA A 353 -1.65 20.99 -4.55
N SER A 354 -0.41 20.85 -5.02
CA SER A 354 -0.09 20.42 -6.39
C SER A 354 0.13 18.92 -6.52
N GLN A 355 0.27 18.19 -5.40
CA GLN A 355 0.26 16.74 -5.44
C GLN A 355 -1.06 16.26 -6.02
N PRO A 356 -1.03 15.15 -6.76
CA PRO A 356 -2.26 14.51 -7.20
C PRO A 356 -3.11 14.14 -5.97
N LYS A 357 -4.42 14.14 -6.15
CA LYS A 357 -5.41 14.05 -5.07
C LYS A 357 -6.48 13.07 -5.46
N GLU A 358 -6.98 12.35 -4.48
CA GLU A 358 -8.16 11.52 -4.64
C GLU A 358 -9.43 12.27 -4.20
N ASP A 359 -9.71 13.40 -4.86
CA ASP A 359 -10.80 14.30 -4.46
C ASP A 359 -11.78 14.65 -5.59
N SER A 360 -11.80 13.87 -6.67
CA SER A 360 -12.66 14.05 -7.83
C SER A 360 -13.43 12.79 -8.20
N VAL A 361 -14.50 12.92 -8.99
CA VAL A 361 -15.29 11.77 -9.43
C VAL A 361 -14.44 10.77 -10.21
N GLU A 362 -13.59 11.27 -11.09
CA GLU A 362 -12.71 10.45 -11.90
C GLU A 362 -11.67 9.71 -11.06
N THR A 363 -11.05 10.39 -10.09
CA THR A 363 -9.99 9.83 -9.24
C THR A 363 -10.51 8.90 -8.15
N CYS A 364 -11.79 9.03 -7.78
CA CYS A 364 -12.42 8.17 -6.77
C CYS A 364 -13.12 6.94 -7.38
N SER A 365 -12.97 6.68 -8.69
CA SER A 365 -13.58 5.52 -9.37
C SER A 365 -12.69 4.83 -10.40
N ASP A 366 -11.38 5.13 -10.41
CA ASP A 366 -10.47 4.61 -11.44
C ASP A 366 -9.63 3.42 -10.98
N GLY A 367 -9.74 3.02 -9.71
CA GLY A 367 -9.04 1.88 -9.12
C GLY A 367 -7.56 2.14 -8.87
N ILE A 368 -7.15 3.41 -8.82
CA ILE A 368 -5.76 3.83 -8.65
C ILE A 368 -5.67 4.75 -7.44
N ASP A 369 -4.73 4.48 -6.53
CA ASP A 369 -4.34 5.43 -5.48
C ASP A 369 -3.68 6.64 -6.15
N ASN A 370 -4.47 7.69 -6.38
CA ASN A 370 -4.02 8.85 -7.13
C ASN A 370 -3.18 9.80 -6.28
N ASP A 371 -3.27 9.74 -4.96
CA ASP A 371 -2.53 10.63 -4.06
C ASP A 371 -1.39 9.96 -3.28
N GLY A 372 -1.22 8.65 -3.51
CA GLY A 372 -0.09 7.85 -3.04
C GLY A 372 -0.12 7.59 -1.55
N ASN A 373 -1.30 7.62 -0.92
CA ASN A 373 -1.44 7.46 0.53
C ASN A 373 -1.71 6.02 0.97
N GLY A 374 -1.80 5.08 0.04
CA GLY A 374 -2.06 3.65 0.27
C GLY A 374 -3.54 3.27 0.18
N TYR A 375 -4.44 4.21 -0.04
CA TYR A 375 -5.88 3.97 -0.17
C TYR A 375 -6.35 4.48 -1.54
N ALA A 376 -7.22 3.69 -2.19
CA ALA A 376 -7.76 4.01 -3.51
C ALA A 376 -9.29 4.01 -3.50
N ASP A 377 -9.86 4.84 -4.37
CA ASP A 377 -11.27 5.11 -4.54
C ASP A 377 -12.02 5.28 -3.22
N CYS A 378 -13.02 4.43 -2.96
CA CYS A 378 -13.86 4.51 -1.78
C CYS A 378 -13.21 3.98 -0.51
N GLY A 379 -12.06 3.32 -0.63
CA GLY A 379 -11.16 3.06 0.49
C GLY A 379 -10.50 4.34 1.01
N ASP A 380 -10.37 5.36 0.15
CA ASP A 380 -9.77 6.63 0.53
C ASP A 380 -10.74 7.54 1.30
N TRP A 381 -10.21 8.22 2.31
CA TRP A 381 -10.97 9.12 3.18
C TRP A 381 -11.43 10.38 2.44
N SER A 382 -10.61 10.91 1.54
CA SER A 382 -10.90 12.09 0.70
C SER A 382 -12.09 11.85 -0.22
N CYS A 383 -12.28 10.61 -0.69
CA CYS A 383 -13.44 10.19 -1.45
C CYS A 383 -14.66 9.94 -0.55
N SER A 384 -14.54 9.03 0.42
CA SER A 384 -15.65 8.56 1.25
C SER A 384 -16.21 9.61 2.23
N GLN A 385 -15.42 10.63 2.59
CA GLN A 385 -15.83 11.74 3.46
C GLN A 385 -15.82 13.10 2.74
N SER A 386 -15.85 13.10 1.40
CA SER A 386 -15.83 14.34 0.64
C SER A 386 -17.01 15.25 1.00
N ASN A 387 -16.73 16.54 1.09
CA ASN A 387 -17.78 17.56 1.20
C ASN A 387 -18.40 17.90 -0.16
N ASP A 388 -17.80 17.42 -1.26
CA ASP A 388 -18.39 17.52 -2.59
C ASP A 388 -19.34 16.35 -2.79
N LEU A 389 -20.62 16.69 -2.99
CA LEU A 389 -21.68 15.70 -3.18
C LEU A 389 -21.44 14.83 -4.41
N ASP A 390 -20.81 15.33 -5.46
CA ASP A 390 -20.60 14.52 -6.66
C ASP A 390 -19.49 13.48 -6.44
N VAL A 391 -18.51 13.78 -5.58
CA VAL A 391 -17.38 12.88 -5.23
C VAL A 391 -17.82 11.80 -4.25
N VAL A 392 -18.43 12.15 -3.12
CA VAL A 392 -18.88 11.14 -2.13
C VAL A 392 -19.96 10.20 -2.68
N ARG A 393 -20.69 10.62 -3.71
CA ARG A 393 -21.69 9.78 -4.40
C ARG A 393 -21.09 8.69 -5.27
N VAL A 394 -19.78 8.73 -5.51
CA VAL A 394 -19.03 7.63 -6.11
C VAL A 394 -18.91 6.46 -5.14
N CYS A 395 -19.06 6.70 -3.84
CA CYS A 395 -18.92 5.68 -2.79
C CYS A 395 -20.23 5.40 -2.04
N GLN A 396 -21.29 6.15 -2.35
CA GLN A 396 -22.58 6.07 -1.68
C GLN A 396 -23.70 6.44 -2.65
N GLU A 397 -24.29 5.46 -3.32
CA GLU A 397 -25.38 5.67 -4.27
C GLU A 397 -26.62 6.28 -3.62
N SER A 398 -26.87 5.97 -2.35
CA SER A 398 -27.99 6.47 -1.56
C SER A 398 -27.97 7.98 -1.32
N LEU A 399 -26.84 8.65 -1.56
CA LEU A 399 -26.73 10.09 -1.42
C LEU A 399 -27.41 10.83 -2.58
N GLY A 400 -28.45 11.59 -2.25
CA GLY A 400 -29.12 12.50 -3.15
C GLY A 400 -29.33 13.87 -2.51
N SER A 401 -29.27 14.95 -3.31
CA SER A 401 -29.56 16.31 -2.81
C SER A 401 -31.03 16.47 -2.36
N THR A 402 -31.89 15.50 -2.69
CA THR A 402 -33.29 15.40 -2.26
C THR A 402 -33.69 13.94 -2.05
N VAL A 403 -34.72 13.71 -1.24
CA VAL A 403 -35.35 12.38 -1.05
C VAL A 403 -35.73 11.73 -2.38
N ASN A 404 -36.20 12.51 -3.36
CA ASN A 404 -36.56 11.96 -4.66
C ASN A 404 -35.34 11.47 -5.44
N GLN A 405 -34.21 12.17 -5.38
CA GLN A 405 -32.98 11.74 -6.05
C GLN A 405 -32.39 10.50 -5.37
N ALA A 406 -32.37 10.46 -4.04
CA ALA A 406 -31.95 9.26 -3.30
C ALA A 406 -32.82 8.05 -3.67
N ASN A 407 -34.15 8.21 -3.68
CA ASN A 407 -35.05 7.14 -4.12
C ASN A 407 -34.87 6.77 -5.59
N GLU A 408 -34.59 7.72 -6.49
CA GLU A 408 -34.41 7.45 -7.91
C GLU A 408 -33.16 6.59 -8.16
N ARG A 409 -32.04 6.90 -7.48
CA ARG A 409 -30.81 6.10 -7.55
C ARG A 409 -31.00 4.71 -6.95
N CYS A 410 -31.58 4.63 -5.76
CA CYS A 410 -31.89 3.36 -5.10
C CYS A 410 -33.06 2.56 -5.72
N SER A 411 -33.49 2.88 -6.95
CA SER A 411 -34.54 2.12 -7.65
C SER A 411 -34.47 2.20 -9.19
N ASP A 412 -33.31 2.57 -9.75
CA ASP A 412 -33.11 2.68 -11.20
C ASP A 412 -32.49 1.42 -11.84
N ASN A 413 -32.16 0.40 -11.04
CA ASN A 413 -31.51 -0.84 -11.47
C ASN A 413 -30.09 -0.64 -12.02
N GLU A 414 -29.42 0.43 -11.64
CA GLU A 414 -28.01 0.68 -11.92
C GLU A 414 -27.22 0.67 -10.61
N ASP A 415 -26.01 0.14 -10.64
CA ASP A 415 -25.03 0.22 -9.55
C ASP A 415 -24.39 1.61 -9.64
N ASN A 416 -24.82 2.55 -8.79
CA ASN A 416 -24.60 3.97 -8.97
C ASN A 416 -23.31 4.51 -8.32
N ASP A 417 -22.68 3.70 -7.47
CA ASP A 417 -21.37 3.85 -6.81
C ASP A 417 -20.40 2.70 -7.15
N ASN A 418 -20.84 1.73 -7.95
CA ASN A 418 -20.01 0.71 -8.58
C ASN A 418 -19.33 -0.24 -7.56
N ASP A 419 -19.97 -0.47 -6.42
CA ASP A 419 -19.51 -1.37 -5.36
C ASP A 419 -19.94 -2.84 -5.57
N GLY A 420 -20.70 -3.10 -6.65
CA GLY A 420 -21.20 -4.40 -7.05
C GLY A 420 -22.63 -4.72 -6.56
N PHE A 421 -23.24 -3.83 -5.78
CA PHE A 421 -24.62 -3.92 -5.34
C PHE A 421 -25.51 -2.93 -6.11
N VAL A 422 -26.83 -3.17 -6.09
CA VAL A 422 -27.76 -2.41 -6.93
C VAL A 422 -29.02 -2.11 -6.15
N ASP A 423 -29.42 -0.84 -6.11
CA ASP A 423 -30.66 -0.37 -5.51
C ASP A 423 -30.80 -0.84 -4.04
N CYS A 424 -31.97 -1.34 -3.65
CA CYS A 424 -32.21 -1.86 -2.30
C CYS A 424 -31.45 -3.15 -1.94
N LEU A 425 -30.66 -3.73 -2.86
CA LEU A 425 -29.69 -4.77 -2.52
C LEU A 425 -28.36 -4.18 -2.05
N ASP A 426 -28.13 -2.91 -2.34
CA ASP A 426 -27.06 -2.12 -1.77
C ASP A 426 -27.34 -1.81 -0.30
N TRP A 427 -26.30 -1.95 0.50
CA TRP A 427 -26.35 -1.65 1.92
C TRP A 427 -26.64 -0.16 2.15
N ASP A 428 -26.02 0.72 1.39
CA ASP A 428 -26.14 2.16 1.58
C ASP A 428 -27.59 2.63 1.28
N CYS A 429 -28.25 2.05 0.28
CA CYS A 429 -29.63 2.33 -0.08
C CYS A 429 -30.63 1.71 0.90
N SER A 430 -30.37 0.50 1.39
CA SER A 430 -31.26 -0.19 2.31
C SER A 430 -31.17 0.33 3.76
N TYR A 431 -30.05 0.95 4.14
CA TYR A 431 -29.81 1.48 5.48
C TYR A 431 -29.91 3.00 5.61
N ASN A 432 -29.84 3.76 4.51
CA ASN A 432 -29.99 5.21 4.56
C ASN A 432 -31.44 5.62 4.89
N PRO A 433 -31.69 6.36 5.99
CA PRO A 433 -33.04 6.73 6.45
C PRO A 433 -33.76 7.73 5.54
N ILE A 434 -33.06 8.34 4.59
CA ILE A 434 -33.62 9.25 3.58
C ILE A 434 -34.22 8.46 2.42
N VAL A 435 -33.73 7.24 2.16
CA VAL A 435 -34.26 6.31 1.16
C VAL A 435 -35.54 5.67 1.71
N THR A 436 -36.62 5.82 0.95
CA THR A 436 -37.97 5.38 1.33
C THR A 436 -38.56 4.33 0.38
N VAL A 437 -37.86 4.05 -0.72
CA VAL A 437 -38.29 3.08 -1.74
C VAL A 437 -37.98 1.64 -1.35
N CYS A 438 -37.00 1.42 -0.47
CA CYS A 438 -36.64 0.11 0.08
C CYS A 438 -37.59 -0.25 1.23
N GLU A 439 -38.68 -0.97 0.92
CA GLU A 439 -39.74 -1.30 1.89
C GLU A 439 -39.39 -2.50 2.81
N ASP A 440 -38.37 -3.30 2.47
CA ASP A 440 -37.89 -4.44 3.27
C ASP A 440 -36.37 -4.35 3.39
N LYS A 441 -35.85 -4.00 4.57
CA LYS A 441 -34.41 -4.04 4.88
C LYS A 441 -33.97 -5.51 4.88
N ILE A 442 -33.36 -5.99 3.79
CA ILE A 442 -32.98 -7.38 3.64
C ILE A 442 -31.61 -7.57 4.30
N CYS A 443 -31.58 -8.03 5.55
CA CYS A 443 -30.40 -8.75 6.05
C CYS A 443 -30.45 -10.15 5.44
N ASN A 444 -29.44 -10.56 4.68
CA ASN A 444 -29.13 -11.97 4.49
C ASN A 444 -27.63 -12.17 4.52
#